data_AF-A0A6A7ANG2-F1
#
_entry.id   AF-A0A6A7ANG2-F1
#
_cell.length_a   1.000
_cell.length_b   1.000
_cell.length_c   1.000
_cell.angle_alpha   90.00
_cell.angle_beta   90.00
_cell.angle_gamma   90.00
#
_symmetry.space_group_name_H-M   'P 1'
#
loop_
_entity.id
_entity.type
_entity.pdbx_description
1 polymer ?
#
loop_
_entity_poly.entity_id
_entity_poly.type
_entity_poly.pdbx_seq_one_letter_code
_entity_poly.pdbx_strand_id
1 'polypeptide(L)'
;MPSPPSSNGDNSRPAKRRKMAEPEGRKKEYLDHSRSDVEEDELLQLQRLLSVLHKKRKIVVIAGAGISVSAGIPDFRSATGLFNSLKKQHELKFSGKDLFDASVYQDDTSTSAFHDM
;
A
#
# COMPACT_ATOMS: atom_id res chain seq x y z
N MET A 1 -54.27 -1.84 6.24
CA MET A 1 -53.04 -2.57 5.88
C MET A 1 -52.03 -2.34 6.99
N PRO A 2 -51.51 -3.38 7.67
CA PRO A 2 -50.50 -3.20 8.70
C PRO A 2 -49.11 -3.04 8.08
N SER A 3 -48.34 -2.09 8.62
CA SER A 3 -46.97 -1.72 8.26
C SER A 3 -45.96 -2.86 8.48
N PRO A 4 -44.82 -2.91 7.76
CA PRO A 4 -43.79 -3.91 8.02
C PRO A 4 -43.09 -3.63 9.36
N PRO A 5 -42.59 -4.68 10.06
CA PRO A 5 -41.92 -4.50 11.33
C PRO A 5 -40.57 -3.78 11.16
N SER A 6 -40.29 -2.85 12.08
CA SER A 6 -39.01 -2.17 12.21
C SER A 6 -37.92 -3.17 12.59
N SER A 7 -36.99 -3.41 11.66
CA SER A 7 -35.78 -4.20 11.88
C SER A 7 -34.74 -3.34 12.62
N ASN A 8 -34.93 -3.15 13.93
CA ASN A 8 -33.86 -2.69 14.82
C ASN A 8 -32.87 -3.84 15.07
N GLY A 9 -32.03 -4.11 14.06
CA GLY A 9 -30.86 -4.95 14.22
C GLY A 9 -29.71 -4.12 14.79
N ASP A 10 -29.70 -3.92 16.11
CA ASP A 10 -28.52 -3.43 16.83
C ASP A 10 -27.44 -4.53 16.84
N ASN A 11 -26.83 -4.73 15.67
CA ASN A 11 -25.67 -5.58 15.50
C ASN A 11 -24.45 -4.67 15.56
N SER A 12 -24.14 -4.18 16.76
CA SER A 12 -22.85 -3.58 17.05
C SER A 12 -21.77 -4.62 16.77
N ARG A 13 -21.15 -4.52 15.58
CA ARG A 13 -20.06 -5.40 15.15
C ARG A 13 -19.05 -5.47 16.30
N PRO A 14 -18.70 -6.66 16.82
CA PRO A 14 -17.75 -6.74 17.90
C PRO A 14 -16.44 -6.09 17.44
N ALA A 15 -16.05 -5.01 18.11
CA ALA A 15 -14.82 -4.31 17.82
C ALA A 15 -13.68 -5.32 17.99
N LYS A 16 -13.07 -5.72 16.88
CA LYS A 16 -11.90 -6.60 16.87
C LYS A 16 -10.82 -5.90 17.68
N ARG A 17 -10.64 -6.30 18.95
CA ARG A 17 -9.56 -5.84 19.82
C ARG A 17 -8.25 -6.22 19.11
N ARG A 18 -7.71 -5.29 18.32
CA ARG A 18 -6.34 -5.36 17.86
C ARG A 18 -5.51 -5.28 19.13
N LYS A 19 -4.97 -6.42 19.56
CA LYS A 19 -3.91 -6.43 20.57
C LYS A 19 -2.75 -5.68 19.91
N MET A 20 -2.65 -4.38 20.14
CA MET A 20 -1.50 -3.55 19.82
C MET A 20 -0.40 -3.99 20.79
N ALA A 21 0.15 -5.18 20.56
CA ALA A 21 1.53 -5.38 20.95
C ALA A 21 2.30 -4.47 19.99
N GLU A 22 2.71 -3.29 20.47
CA GLU A 22 3.83 -2.56 19.88
C GLU A 22 4.91 -3.61 19.62
N PRO A 23 5.25 -3.94 18.36
CA PRO A 23 6.29 -4.90 18.10
C PRO A 23 7.59 -4.23 18.51
N GLU A 24 8.02 -4.45 19.74
CA GLU A 24 9.22 -3.83 20.30
C GLU A 24 10.38 -3.97 19.32
N GLY A 25 10.97 -2.82 18.99
CA GLY A 25 12.32 -2.72 18.43
C GLY A 25 12.60 -3.55 17.18
N ARG A 26 11.63 -3.74 16.27
CA ARG A 26 11.92 -4.42 15.00
C ARG A 26 12.81 -3.53 14.12
N LYS A 27 14.11 -3.57 14.39
CA LYS A 27 15.15 -2.90 13.60
C LYS A 27 15.06 -3.45 12.18
N LYS A 28 14.73 -2.57 11.24
CA LYS A 28 14.79 -2.88 9.82
C LYS A 28 16.26 -2.74 9.43
N GLU A 29 16.91 -3.86 9.16
CA GLU A 29 18.26 -3.87 8.62
C GLU A 29 18.15 -3.69 7.11
N TYR A 30 18.82 -2.65 6.58
CA TYR A 30 18.93 -2.43 5.15
C TYR A 30 20.07 -3.29 4.61
N LEU A 31 19.87 -3.87 3.44
CA LEU A 31 20.83 -4.72 2.77
C LEU A 31 20.80 -4.36 1.29
N ASP A 32 21.90 -3.79 0.80
CA ASP A 32 22.04 -3.40 -0.60
C ASP A 32 22.78 -4.49 -1.37
N HIS A 33 22.12 -5.09 -2.35
CA HIS A 33 22.72 -6.10 -3.22
C HIS A 33 22.90 -5.62 -4.65
N SER A 34 22.81 -4.32 -4.90
CA SER A 34 23.12 -3.74 -6.21
C SER A 34 24.62 -3.65 -6.48
N ARG A 35 25.46 -3.77 -5.43
CA ARG A 35 26.92 -3.69 -5.49
C ARG A 35 27.55 -5.08 -5.54
N SER A 36 28.68 -5.19 -6.22
CA SER A 36 29.46 -6.43 -6.36
C SER A 36 30.17 -6.86 -5.07
N ASP A 37 30.47 -5.87 -4.21
CA ASP A 37 31.26 -6.04 -3.00
C ASP A 37 30.31 -6.06 -1.80
N VAL A 38 30.40 -7.09 -0.96
CA VAL A 38 29.62 -7.20 0.27
C VAL A 38 30.54 -6.89 1.44
N GLU A 39 30.25 -5.80 2.16
CA GLU A 39 30.99 -5.43 3.36
C GLU A 39 30.81 -6.51 4.44
N GLU A 40 31.80 -6.68 5.34
CA GLU A 40 31.73 -7.66 6.43
C GLU A 40 30.47 -7.47 7.29
N ASP A 41 30.07 -6.21 7.49
CA ASP A 41 28.88 -5.81 8.24
C ASP A 41 27.55 -6.16 7.56
N GLU A 42 27.54 -6.49 6.26
CA GLU A 42 26.35 -6.88 5.49
C GLU A 42 26.25 -8.40 5.32
N LEU A 43 27.37 -9.10 5.47
CA LEU A 43 27.47 -10.55 5.30
C LEU A 43 26.56 -11.30 6.27
N LEU A 44 26.45 -10.83 7.51
CA LEU A 44 25.59 -11.44 8.54
C LEU A 44 24.10 -11.37 8.15
N GLN A 45 23.65 -10.24 7.63
CA GLN A 45 22.27 -9.99 7.20
C GLN A 45 21.95 -10.83 5.96
N LEU A 46 22.89 -10.91 5.01
CA LEU A 46 22.77 -11.76 3.83
C LEU A 46 22.65 -13.24 4.21
N GLN A 47 23.53 -13.73 5.07
CA GLN A 47 23.44 -15.11 5.56
C GLN A 47 22.11 -15.39 6.26
N ARG A 48 21.62 -14.43 7.07
CA ARG A 48 20.32 -14.54 7.71
C ARG A 48 19.19 -14.65 6.68
N LEU A 49 19.17 -13.78 5.66
CA LEU A 49 18.19 -13.81 4.58
C LEU A 49 18.21 -15.14 3.83
N LEU A 50 19.37 -15.59 3.38
CA LEU A 50 19.53 -16.87 2.68
C LEU A 50 19.10 -18.05 3.54
N SER A 51 19.41 -18.03 4.84
CA SER A 51 18.97 -19.08 5.76
C SER A 51 17.45 -19.15 5.87
N VAL A 52 16.76 -18.00 5.85
CA VAL A 52 15.30 -17.92 5.89
C VAL A 52 14.72 -18.49 4.59
N LEU A 53 15.25 -18.06 3.44
CA LEU A 53 14.80 -18.53 2.12
C LEU A 53 14.99 -20.04 1.94
N HIS A 54 16.13 -20.60 2.36
CA HIS A 54 16.42 -22.02 2.20
C HIS A 54 15.72 -22.92 3.23
N LYS A 55 15.59 -22.48 4.49
CA LYS A 55 15.12 -23.35 5.59
C LYS A 55 13.63 -23.22 5.87
N LYS A 56 12.98 -22.09 5.55
CA LYS A 56 11.58 -21.87 5.89
C LYS A 56 10.66 -22.36 4.78
N ARG A 57 9.62 -23.12 5.14
CA ARG A 57 8.61 -23.66 4.22
C ARG A 57 7.37 -22.78 4.07
N LYS A 58 7.14 -21.86 5.02
CA LYS A 58 5.95 -21.00 5.07
C LYS A 58 6.42 -19.54 5.06
N ILE A 59 6.50 -18.97 3.87
CA ILE A 59 6.97 -17.59 3.63
C ILE A 59 5.78 -16.78 3.11
N VAL A 60 5.49 -15.66 3.77
CA VAL A 60 4.48 -14.69 3.33
C VAL A 60 5.22 -13.48 2.80
N VAL A 61 4.96 -13.13 1.54
CA VAL A 61 5.52 -11.94 0.88
C VAL A 61 4.41 -10.90 0.77
N ILE A 62 4.71 -9.67 1.18
CA ILE A 62 3.83 -8.51 0.97
C ILE A 62 4.54 -7.62 -0.03
N ALA A 63 3.93 -7.46 -1.21
CA ALA A 63 4.44 -6.60 -2.27
C ALA A 63 3.49 -5.43 -2.51
N GLY A 64 4.04 -4.29 -2.93
CA GLY A 64 3.29 -3.13 -3.42
C GLY A 64 3.65 -2.82 -4.87
N ALA A 65 3.09 -1.74 -5.43
CA ALA A 65 3.26 -1.38 -6.85
C ALA A 65 4.73 -1.27 -7.32
N GLY A 66 5.67 -0.98 -6.41
CA GLY A 66 7.09 -0.87 -6.72
C GLY A 66 7.71 -2.09 -7.43
N ILE A 67 7.17 -3.29 -7.23
CA ILE A 67 7.69 -4.50 -7.90
C ILE A 67 7.45 -4.51 -9.42
N SER A 68 6.49 -3.70 -9.90
CA SER A 68 6.09 -3.66 -11.31
C SER A 68 6.69 -2.48 -12.08
N VAL A 69 7.45 -1.61 -11.41
CA VAL A 69 8.06 -0.42 -12.03
C VAL A 69 9.04 -0.80 -13.13
N SER A 70 9.81 -1.87 -12.96
CA SER A 70 10.73 -2.38 -13.99
C SER A 70 10.01 -2.95 -15.22
N ALA A 71 8.74 -3.34 -15.08
CA ALA A 71 7.89 -3.77 -16.19
C ALA A 71 7.20 -2.60 -16.91
N GLY A 72 7.51 -1.36 -16.53
CA GLY A 72 6.93 -0.14 -17.13
C GLY A 72 5.60 0.30 -16.50
N ILE A 73 5.12 -0.35 -15.44
CA ILE A 73 3.92 0.07 -14.73
C ILE A 73 4.34 1.02 -13.58
N PRO A 74 4.00 2.32 -13.64
CA PRO A 74 4.44 3.27 -12.63
C PRO A 74 3.80 2.95 -11.28
N ASP A 75 4.57 3.13 -10.21
CA ASP A 75 4.01 3.14 -8.87
C ASP A 75 3.30 4.47 -8.60
N PHE A 76 2.59 4.56 -7.47
CA PHE A 76 1.83 5.76 -7.15
C PHE A 76 2.67 6.85 -6.51
N ARG A 77 3.70 6.49 -5.73
CA ARG A 77 4.27 7.37 -4.69
C ARG A 77 5.73 7.77 -4.91
N SER A 78 6.48 7.10 -5.77
CA SER A 78 7.87 7.45 -6.04
C SER A 78 8.01 8.84 -6.67
N ALA A 79 9.24 9.35 -6.77
CA ALA A 79 9.53 10.63 -7.42
C ALA A 79 9.01 10.70 -8.86
N THR A 80 9.01 9.56 -9.55
CA THR A 80 8.49 9.37 -10.92
C THR A 80 7.09 8.74 -10.93
N GLY A 81 6.48 8.55 -9.77
CA GLY A 81 5.19 7.89 -9.60
C GLY A 81 4.02 8.77 -10.04
N LEU A 82 2.87 8.13 -10.21
CA LEU A 82 1.66 8.73 -10.77
C LEU A 82 1.25 10.04 -10.06
N PHE A 83 1.33 10.10 -8.72
CA PHE A 83 0.90 11.29 -7.98
C PHE A 83 1.78 12.53 -8.28
N ASN A 84 3.07 12.32 -8.56
CA ASN A 84 3.97 13.41 -8.90
C ASN A 84 3.85 13.80 -10.38
N SER A 85 3.67 12.83 -11.28
CA SER A 85 3.47 13.08 -12.71
C SER A 85 2.17 13.83 -12.97
N LEU A 86 1.06 13.40 -12.39
CA LEU A 86 -0.25 14.03 -12.56
C LEU A 86 -0.30 15.45 -11.98
N LYS A 87 0.34 15.68 -10.82
CA LYS A 87 0.46 17.03 -10.24
C LYS A 87 1.19 18.00 -11.18
N LYS A 88 2.20 17.52 -11.90
CA LYS A 88 2.98 18.32 -12.86
C LYS A 88 2.25 18.55 -14.18
N GLN A 89 1.52 17.55 -14.68
CA GLN A 89 0.91 17.59 -16.01
C GLN A 89 -0.42 18.35 -16.05
N HIS A 90 -1.20 18.33 -14.96
CA HIS A 90 -2.59 18.81 -15.00
C HIS A 90 -2.93 19.84 -13.89
N GLU A 91 -1.92 20.38 -13.18
CA GLU A 91 -2.09 21.33 -12.05
C GLU A 91 -3.23 20.93 -11.09
N LEU A 92 -3.43 19.61 -10.91
CA LEU A 92 -4.63 19.09 -10.26
C LEU A 92 -4.67 19.55 -8.81
N LYS A 93 -5.80 20.15 -8.46
CA LYS A 93 -6.16 20.47 -7.07
C LYS A 93 -6.56 19.23 -6.27
N PHE A 94 -6.72 18.08 -6.94
CA PHE A 94 -7.09 16.81 -6.31
C PHE A 94 -5.85 16.02 -5.88
N SER A 95 -5.91 15.45 -4.68
CA SER A 95 -4.88 14.55 -4.18
C SER A 95 -4.92 13.27 -5.00
N GLY A 96 -3.78 12.66 -5.31
CA GLY A 96 -3.76 11.38 -6.02
C GLY A 96 -4.49 10.24 -5.28
N LYS A 97 -4.79 10.41 -3.99
CA LYS A 97 -5.69 9.52 -3.23
C LYS A 97 -7.15 9.64 -3.66
N ASP A 98 -7.57 10.83 -4.09
CA ASP A 98 -8.95 11.12 -4.44
C ASP A 98 -9.32 10.35 -5.71
N LEU A 99 -8.36 10.13 -6.63
CA LEU A 99 -8.53 9.25 -7.80
C LEU A 99 -8.96 7.81 -7.45
N PHE A 100 -8.79 7.39 -6.19
CA PHE A 100 -9.15 6.07 -5.69
C PHE A 100 -10.20 6.13 -4.58
N ASP A 101 -10.84 7.29 -4.39
CA ASP A 101 -11.94 7.46 -3.47
C ASP A 101 -13.27 7.36 -4.21
N ALA A 102 -14.22 6.61 -3.65
CA ALA A 102 -15.57 6.54 -4.18
C ALA A 102 -16.31 7.89 -4.05
N SER A 103 -15.80 8.81 -3.23
CA SER A 103 -16.34 10.17 -3.09
C SER A 103 -16.33 10.97 -4.40
N VAL A 104 -15.47 10.64 -5.36
CA VAL A 104 -15.42 11.32 -6.67
C VAL A 104 -16.70 11.10 -7.48
N TYR A 105 -17.41 9.99 -7.24
CA TYR A 105 -18.69 9.67 -7.88
C TYR A 105 -19.91 10.26 -7.15
N GLN A 106 -19.71 11.06 -6.09
CA GLN A 106 -20.83 11.65 -5.34
C GLN A 106 -21.33 12.95 -5.95
N ASP A 107 -20.52 13.60 -6.80
CA ASP A 107 -20.87 14.84 -7.46
C ASP A 107 -20.58 14.74 -8.97
N ASP A 108 -21.52 15.25 -9.79
CA ASP A 108 -21.45 15.15 -11.25
C ASP A 108 -20.29 15.98 -11.82
N THR A 109 -19.89 17.07 -11.15
CA THR A 109 -18.76 17.90 -11.60
C THR A 109 -17.42 17.24 -11.32
N SER A 110 -17.25 16.58 -10.16
CA SER A 110 -16.05 15.78 -9.87
C SER A 110 -15.96 14.52 -10.72
N THR A 111 -17.10 13.89 -11.01
CA THR A 111 -17.17 12.71 -11.89
C THR A 111 -16.77 13.08 -13.31
N SER A 112 -17.33 14.16 -13.87
CA SER A 112 -16.99 14.61 -15.23
C SER A 112 -15.50 14.96 -15.35
N ALA A 113 -14.96 15.71 -14.39
CA ALA A 113 -13.54 16.05 -14.36
C ALA A 113 -12.60 14.83 -14.22
N PHE A 114 -13.05 13.74 -13.59
CA PHE A 114 -12.30 12.48 -13.51
C PHE A 114 -12.36 11.67 -14.81
N HIS A 115 -13.48 11.71 -15.53
CA HIS A 115 -13.64 10.99 -16.80
C HIS A 115 -12.97 11.69 -17.99
N ASP A 116 -12.78 13.00 -17.92
CA ASP A 116 -12.08 13.80 -18.94
C ASP A 116 -10.54 13.72 -18.84
N MET A 117 -10.04 12.95 -17.87
CA MET A 117 -8.63 12.82 -17.50
C MET A 117 -7.96 11.61 -18.16
#